data_AF-A0A208ZYR9-F1
#
_entry.id   AF-A0A208ZYR9-F1
#
_cell.length_a   1.000
_cell.length_b   1.000
_cell.length_c   1.000
_cell.angle_alpha   90.00
_cell.angle_beta   90.00
_cell.angle_gamma   90.00
#
_symmetry.space_group_name_H-M   'P 1'
#
loop_
_entity.id
_entity.type
_entity.pdbx_description
1 polymer ?
#
loop_
_entity_poly.entity_id
_entity_poly.type
_entity_poly.pdbx_seq_one_letter_code
_entity_poly.pdbx_strand_id
1 'polypeptide(L)' 'MSITSEQLLGEHGVAFIVHQGEYYQLRQTKAGKLILTK' A
#
# COMPACT_ATOMS: atom_id res chain seq x y z
N MET A 1 -9.60 -7.06 13.19
CA MET A 1 -8.49 -6.09 13.38
C MET A 1 -8.41 -5.22 12.15
N SER A 2 -8.31 -3.91 12.33
CA SER A 2 -8.07 -2.94 11.26
C SER A 2 -6.68 -2.32 11.43
N ILE A 3 -6.11 -1.82 10.33
CA ILE A 3 -4.86 -1.06 10.30
C ILE A 3 -5.14 0.27 9.57
N THR A 4 -4.48 1.35 9.99
CA THR A 4 -4.60 2.64 9.31
C THR A 4 -3.74 2.68 8.04
N SER A 5 -4.10 3.53 7.08
CA SER A 5 -3.28 3.73 5.86
C SER A 5 -1.89 4.24 6.21
N GLU A 6 -1.78 5.11 7.20
CA GLU A 6 -0.54 5.72 7.65
C GLU A 6 0.41 4.66 8.22
N GLN A 7 -0.12 3.73 9.04
CA GLN A 7 0.66 2.61 9.56
C GLN A 7 1.05 1.62 8.47
N LEU A 8 0.15 1.35 7.51
CA LEU A 8 0.40 0.38 6.46
C LEU A 8 1.43 0.88 5.44
N LEU A 9 1.38 2.16 5.08
CA LEU A 9 2.22 2.76 4.04
C LEU A 9 3.54 3.34 4.56
N GLY A 10 3.64 3.60 5.86
CA GLY A 10 4.82 4.20 6.49
C GLY A 10 5.16 5.59 5.94
N GLU A 11 6.38 6.06 6.24
CA GLU A 11 6.85 7.40 5.87
C GLU A 11 6.95 7.62 4.35
N HIS A 12 7.12 6.54 3.59
CA HIS A 12 7.27 6.60 2.13
C HIS A 12 5.94 6.60 1.38
N GLY A 13 4.81 6.46 2.08
CA GLY A 13 3.49 6.41 1.44
C GLY A 13 3.29 5.19 0.54
N VAL A 14 4.09 4.13 0.76
CA VAL A 14 4.11 2.92 -0.07
C VAL A 14 4.38 1.67 0.77
N ALA A 15 3.62 0.61 0.48
CA ALA A 15 3.87 -0.73 1.01
C ALA A 15 4.07 -1.73 -0.13
N PHE A 16 5.01 -2.64 0.04
CA PHE A 16 5.17 -3.80 -0.85
C PHE A 16 4.46 -5.00 -0.25
N ILE A 17 3.59 -5.60 -1.05
CA ILE A 17 2.79 -6.77 -0.68
C ILE A 17 3.26 -7.94 -1.52
N VAL A 18 3.67 -9.03 -0.86
CA VAL A 18 3.95 -10.30 -1.52
C VAL A 18 2.68 -11.15 -1.48
N HIS A 19 2.15 -11.51 -2.64
CA HIS A 19 0.96 -12.34 -2.76
C HIS A 19 1.20 -13.43 -3.80
N GLN A 20 1.18 -14.69 -3.37
CA GLN A 20 1.45 -15.85 -4.23
C GLN A 20 2.80 -15.80 -4.96
N GLY A 21 3.82 -15.24 -4.30
CA GLY A 21 5.17 -15.05 -4.88
C GLY A 21 5.32 -13.82 -5.76
N GLU A 22 4.22 -13.10 -6.03
CA GLU A 22 4.23 -11.88 -6.83
C GLU A 22 4.33 -10.64 -5.94
N TYR A 23 5.02 -9.62 -6.43
CA TYR A 23 5.15 -8.34 -5.73
C TYR A 23 4.09 -7.37 -6.21
N TYR A 24 3.48 -6.68 -5.27
CA TYR A 24 2.55 -5.60 -5.52
C TYR A 24 2.95 -4.37 -4.71
N GLN A 25 2.60 -3.22 -5.23
CA GLN A 25 2.79 -1.94 -4.59
C GLN A 25 1.43 -1.36 -4.21
N LEU A 26 1.19 -1.17 -2.91
CA LEU A 26 0.09 -0.39 -2.39
C LEU A 26 0.60 1.04 -2.12
N ARG A 27 -0.07 2.05 -2.65
CA ARG A 27 0.29 3.46 -2.41
C ARG A 27 -0.95 4.34 -2.34
N GLN A 28 -0.79 5.54 -1.79
CA GLN A 28 -1.80 6.58 -1.91
C GLN A 28 -1.65 7.35 -3.23
N THR A 29 -2.77 7.68 -3.86
CA THR A 29 -2.84 8.55 -5.03
C THR A 29 -2.84 10.02 -4.62
N LYS A 30 -2.56 10.93 -5.54
CA LYS A 30 -2.68 12.38 -5.28
C LYS A 30 -4.08 12.81 -4.83
N ALA A 31 -5.11 12.04 -5.17
CA ALA A 31 -6.51 12.26 -4.77
C ALA A 31 -6.88 11.62 -3.42
N GLY A 32 -5.91 11.07 -2.68
CA GLY A 32 -6.10 10.51 -1.35
C GLY A 32 -6.58 9.06 -1.30
N LYS A 33 -6.96 8.45 -2.42
CA LYS A 33 -7.36 7.03 -2.50
C LYS A 33 -6.15 6.10 -2.49
N LEU A 34 -6.32 4.88 -1.99
CA LEU A 34 -5.33 3.80 -2.12
C LEU A 34 -5.46 3.09 -3.47
N ILE A 35 -4.31 2.75 -4.07
CA ILE A 35 -4.24 1.93 -5.28
C ILE A 35 -3.22 0.81 -5.10
N LEU A 36 -3.60 -0.40 -5.51
CA LEU A 36 -2.73 -1.56 -5.60
C LEU A 36 -2.34 -1.78 -7.06
N THR A 37 -1.04 -1.85 -7.34
CA THR A 37 -0.50 -2.16 -8.67
C THR A 37 0.49 -3.32 -8.58
N LYS A 38 0.59 -4.13 -9.64
CA LYS A 38 1.68 -5.11 -9.79
C LYS A 38 2.94 -4.40 -10.26
#